data_AF-A9CZ57-F1
#
_entry.id   AF-A9CZ57-F1
#
_cell.length_a   1.000
_cell.length_b   1.000
_cell.length_c   1.000
_cell.angle_alpha   90.00
_cell.angle_beta   90.00
_cell.angle_gamma   90.00
#
_symmetry.space_group_name_H-M   'P 1'
#
loop_
_entity.id
_entity.type
_entity.pdbx_description
1 polymer ?
#
loop_
_entity_poly.entity_id
_entity_poly.type
_entity_poly.pdbx_seq_one_letter_code
_entity_poly.pdbx_strand_id
1 'polypeptide(L)'
;MELRRHEVTFGFLQGLFFGKTASLCELGLTIDGKLFTYPSIEQAVEVRAGWFTQTLVWGGNKFTFFRFTPSKPLFKFAKHNRLAFCKPSLLAAYDDLLVDIAKFDKEFRLHQRYLRHSDRARLHQDYSGTLASFKQTTHFKKLGFDVTKLNCRLAKFIKQPQQFTAKYNQWWQDKQLESYQTLFDSLEDNPLTPLQRQACVIDENNTLVIAGAGTGKTSTLAAKAAYLVKQGLAKPNEILMLAYGKDAMVELKQRVVAIPGLNSVKVSTFHGLGKEIIQSYLDESSQVSVLASDTKKFTQFVDQQIEAIVADSKMADPVADYFGRYLYPQVNELDFQTQGQYRSYLKNNEIRALSGDLVKSFQELTICNYLFTHGIQFQYEPKYRPESGVSVSEPGKSVYQPDFYIPVLDAYLEHFGIDKHGNTRPDIDKIAYNLSREWKIQTHKHHNTCLLQTFSWQADLGELELRLEALLCERCEQIGLAQNQLFKPISPEEVFAQ
;
A
#
# COMPACT_ATOMS: atom_id res chain seq x y z
N MET A 1 -42.99 -23.54 38.65
CA MET A 1 -43.07 -22.23 39.32
C MET A 1 -44.47 -21.72 39.03
N GLU A 2 -45.34 -21.70 40.02
CA GLU A 2 -46.75 -21.36 39.81
C GLU A 2 -46.93 -19.85 39.65
N LEU A 3 -47.81 -19.45 38.73
CA LEU A 3 -48.19 -18.05 38.55
C LEU A 3 -48.99 -17.61 39.77
N ARG A 4 -48.58 -16.50 40.38
CA ARG A 4 -49.24 -15.96 41.57
C ARG A 4 -50.43 -15.12 41.14
N ARG A 5 -51.63 -15.44 41.63
CA ARG A 5 -52.83 -14.66 41.37
C ARG A 5 -52.98 -13.55 42.42
N HIS A 6 -53.45 -12.40 41.98
CA HIS A 6 -53.81 -11.28 42.84
C HIS A 6 -54.77 -10.36 42.12
N GLU A 7 -55.73 -9.83 42.86
CA GLU A 7 -56.78 -8.96 42.36
C GLU A 7 -56.87 -7.73 43.23
N VAL A 8 -57.06 -6.59 42.58
CA VAL A 8 -57.24 -5.29 43.21
C VAL A 8 -58.54 -4.69 42.68
N THR A 9 -59.48 -4.44 43.59
CA THR A 9 -60.72 -3.71 43.29
C THR A 9 -60.51 -2.23 43.62
N PHE A 10 -60.89 -1.34 42.71
CA PHE A 10 -60.73 0.10 42.88
C PHE A 10 -62.01 0.74 43.42
N GLY A 11 -61.89 1.62 44.43
CA GLY A 11 -63.02 2.36 44.98
C GLY A 11 -63.53 3.46 44.04
N PHE A 12 -64.77 3.92 44.24
CA PHE A 12 -65.46 4.89 43.38
C PHE A 12 -64.69 6.21 43.16
N LEU A 13 -64.01 6.72 44.20
CA LEU A 13 -63.16 7.93 44.13
C LEU A 13 -61.74 7.67 43.56
N GLN A 14 -61.37 6.40 43.36
CA GLN A 14 -60.06 5.99 42.84
C GLN A 14 -60.11 5.62 41.35
N GLY A 15 -61.30 5.58 40.74
CA GLY A 15 -61.54 5.07 39.38
C GLY A 15 -62.12 6.08 38.38
N LEU A 16 -62.04 7.39 38.63
CA LEU A 16 -62.77 8.37 37.80
C LEU A 16 -62.33 8.43 36.32
N PHE A 17 -61.25 7.76 35.91
CA PHE A 17 -60.81 7.64 34.51
C PHE A 17 -60.35 6.24 34.07
N PHE A 18 -60.39 5.25 34.97
CA PHE A 18 -59.76 3.93 34.79
C PHE A 18 -60.59 2.92 35.57
N GLY A 19 -61.02 1.83 34.96
CA GLY A 19 -62.15 1.09 35.52
C GLY A 19 -61.87 0.28 36.79
N LYS A 20 -62.84 -0.57 37.12
CA LYS A 20 -63.22 -1.00 38.46
C LYS A 20 -62.36 -2.12 39.03
N THR A 21 -61.68 -2.92 38.20
CA THR A 21 -60.91 -4.10 38.67
C THR A 21 -59.65 -4.36 37.85
N ALA A 22 -58.56 -4.75 38.52
CA ALA A 22 -57.36 -5.29 37.88
C ALA A 22 -56.93 -6.60 38.53
N SER A 23 -56.70 -7.64 37.73
CA SER A 23 -56.30 -8.95 38.23
C SER A 23 -55.21 -9.58 37.37
N LEU A 24 -54.35 -10.39 37.99
CA LEU A 24 -53.38 -11.24 37.28
C LEU A 24 -53.97 -12.64 37.09
N CYS A 25 -54.05 -13.07 35.85
CA CYS A 25 -54.44 -14.42 35.46
C CYS A 25 -53.26 -15.16 34.80
N GLU A 26 -53.51 -16.37 34.33
CA GLU A 26 -52.48 -17.21 33.70
C GLU A 26 -51.96 -16.63 32.38
N LEU A 27 -52.82 -15.89 31.67
CA LEU A 27 -52.50 -15.31 30.37
C LEU A 27 -51.89 -13.90 30.46
N GLY A 28 -52.10 -13.18 31.55
CA GLY A 28 -51.64 -11.79 31.68
C GLY A 28 -52.38 -10.96 32.72
N LEU A 29 -52.37 -9.64 32.49
CA LEU A 29 -53.09 -8.66 33.30
C LEU A 29 -54.48 -8.42 32.69
N THR A 30 -55.52 -8.61 33.48
CA THR A 30 -56.89 -8.26 33.09
C THR A 30 -57.27 -6.93 33.74
N ILE A 31 -57.79 -6.00 32.96
CA ILE A 31 -58.36 -4.73 33.45
C ILE A 31 -59.77 -4.63 32.91
N ASP A 32 -60.76 -4.59 33.80
CA ASP A 32 -62.19 -4.52 33.46
C ASP A 32 -62.63 -5.57 32.44
N GLY A 33 -62.17 -6.81 32.61
CA GLY A 33 -62.46 -7.91 31.71
C GLY A 33 -61.65 -7.92 30.42
N LYS A 34 -60.88 -6.87 30.09
CA LYS A 34 -59.97 -6.85 28.94
C LYS A 34 -58.62 -7.45 29.30
N LEU A 35 -58.21 -8.49 28.57
CA LEU A 35 -56.94 -9.18 28.76
C LEU A 35 -55.78 -8.47 28.03
N PHE A 36 -54.68 -8.26 28.75
CA PHE A 36 -53.38 -7.83 28.23
C PHE A 36 -52.36 -8.92 28.53
N THR A 37 -51.89 -9.63 27.51
CA THR A 37 -50.96 -10.76 27.67
C THR A 37 -49.64 -10.34 28.31
N TYR A 38 -48.95 -11.28 28.96
CA TYR A 38 -47.61 -11.00 29.51
C TYR A 38 -46.64 -10.49 28.42
N PRO A 39 -45.95 -9.36 28.65
CA PRO A 39 -44.96 -8.83 27.71
C PRO A 39 -43.76 -9.78 27.59
N SER A 40 -43.20 -9.88 26.38
CA SER A 40 -41.96 -10.65 26.13
C SER A 40 -40.80 -10.13 26.97
N ILE A 41 -39.68 -10.86 27.07
CA ILE A 41 -38.57 -10.49 27.95
C ILE A 41 -37.86 -9.18 27.54
N GLU A 42 -38.02 -8.75 26.29
CA GLU A 42 -37.47 -7.50 25.75
C GLU A 42 -38.30 -6.26 26.13
N GLN A 43 -39.58 -6.44 26.44
CA GLN A 43 -40.52 -5.36 26.71
C GLN A 43 -40.42 -4.83 28.16
N ALA A 44 -40.87 -3.61 28.45
CA ALA A 44 -40.78 -3.07 29.81
C ALA A 44 -41.94 -3.59 30.69
N VAL A 45 -41.64 -4.06 31.91
CA VAL A 45 -42.63 -4.21 32.99
C VAL A 45 -42.06 -3.59 34.26
N GLU A 46 -42.43 -2.34 34.48
CA GLU A 46 -41.91 -1.50 35.56
C GLU A 46 -43.00 -0.61 36.13
N VAL A 47 -42.75 -0.08 37.33
CA VAL A 47 -43.64 0.86 37.99
C VAL A 47 -42.92 2.18 38.05
N ARG A 48 -43.53 3.22 37.46
CA ARG A 48 -43.05 4.60 37.52
C ARG A 48 -43.86 5.36 38.55
N ALA A 49 -43.20 5.89 39.57
CA ALA A 49 -43.85 6.68 40.60
C ALA A 49 -43.93 8.16 40.18
N GLY A 50 -45.12 8.75 40.32
CA GLY A 50 -45.35 10.19 40.24
C GLY A 50 -45.71 10.78 41.60
N TRP A 51 -46.02 12.08 41.62
CA TRP A 51 -46.38 12.79 42.85
C TRP A 51 -47.72 12.27 43.44
N PHE A 52 -48.79 12.16 42.64
CA PHE A 52 -50.10 11.66 43.07
C PHE A 52 -50.48 10.27 42.49
N THR A 53 -49.78 9.81 41.47
CA THR A 53 -50.10 8.57 40.73
C THR A 53 -48.90 7.64 40.62
N GLN A 54 -49.15 6.39 40.24
CA GLN A 54 -48.16 5.39 39.90
C GLN A 54 -48.59 4.69 38.62
N THR A 55 -47.66 4.51 37.68
CA THR A 55 -47.96 3.93 36.37
C THR A 55 -47.26 2.58 36.21
N LEU A 56 -48.03 1.53 36.01
CA LEU A 56 -47.54 0.24 35.56
C LEU A 56 -47.33 0.30 34.04
N VAL A 57 -46.08 0.21 33.61
CA VAL A 57 -45.73 -0.02 32.21
C VAL A 57 -45.86 -1.52 31.95
N TRP A 58 -46.60 -1.89 30.91
CA TRP A 58 -46.91 -3.28 30.54
C TRP A 58 -46.69 -3.47 29.04
N GLY A 59 -45.43 -3.65 28.66
CA GLY A 59 -45.00 -3.59 27.27
C GLY A 59 -45.29 -2.23 26.66
N GLY A 60 -46.10 -2.20 25.60
CA GLY A 60 -46.54 -0.96 24.96
C GLY A 60 -47.66 -0.21 25.72
N ASN A 61 -48.28 -0.85 26.72
CA ASN A 61 -49.41 -0.27 27.45
C ASN A 61 -48.96 0.43 28.73
N LYS A 62 -49.71 1.45 29.15
CA LYS A 62 -49.48 2.18 30.41
C LYS A 62 -50.78 2.24 31.19
N PHE A 63 -50.74 1.78 32.43
CA PHE A 63 -51.89 1.77 33.33
C PHE A 63 -51.57 2.61 34.56
N THR A 64 -52.32 3.69 34.77
CA THR A 64 -52.08 4.66 35.84
C THR A 64 -53.07 4.45 36.98
N PHE A 65 -52.54 4.37 38.20
CA PHE A 65 -53.28 4.16 39.44
C PHE A 65 -52.98 5.29 40.44
N PHE A 66 -53.87 5.54 41.39
CA PHE A 66 -53.53 6.41 42.53
C PHE A 66 -52.48 5.75 43.41
N ARG A 67 -51.61 6.57 44.01
CA ARG A 67 -50.48 6.08 44.83
C ARG A 67 -50.93 5.35 46.09
N PHE A 68 -52.09 5.71 46.64
CA PHE A 68 -52.64 5.15 47.88
C PHE A 68 -53.42 3.85 47.68
N THR A 69 -53.61 3.41 46.43
CA THR A 69 -54.25 2.13 46.11
C THR A 69 -53.34 0.95 46.52
N PRO A 70 -53.86 -0.15 47.11
CA PRO A 70 -53.07 -1.29 47.59
C PRO A 70 -52.57 -2.20 46.45
N SER A 71 -51.86 -1.64 45.47
CA SER A 71 -51.39 -2.32 44.24
C SER A 71 -49.97 -2.88 44.33
N LYS A 72 -49.27 -2.71 45.46
CA LYS A 72 -47.89 -3.22 45.65
C LYS A 72 -47.75 -4.73 45.38
N PRO A 73 -48.65 -5.61 45.87
CA PRO A 73 -48.56 -7.04 45.57
C PRO A 73 -48.81 -7.32 44.08
N LEU A 74 -49.77 -6.62 43.46
CA LEU A 74 -50.03 -6.70 42.01
C LEU A 74 -48.75 -6.43 41.21
N PHE A 75 -48.02 -5.36 41.51
CA PHE A 75 -46.80 -5.02 40.78
C PHE A 75 -45.64 -6.01 41.01
N LYS A 76 -45.51 -6.51 42.24
CA LYS A 76 -44.52 -7.54 42.57
C LYS A 76 -44.81 -8.83 41.80
N PHE A 77 -46.07 -9.27 41.80
CA PHE A 77 -46.49 -10.48 41.09
C PHE A 77 -46.50 -10.31 39.58
N ALA A 78 -46.80 -9.11 39.06
CA ALA A 78 -46.67 -8.78 37.64
C ALA A 78 -45.24 -9.06 37.13
N LYS A 79 -44.23 -8.55 37.84
CA LYS A 79 -42.82 -8.79 37.48
C LYS A 79 -42.43 -10.27 37.63
N HIS A 80 -42.89 -10.94 38.68
CA HIS A 80 -42.61 -12.35 38.92
C HIS A 80 -43.25 -13.26 37.85
N ASN A 81 -44.55 -13.11 37.63
CA ASN A 81 -45.31 -13.90 36.68
C ASN A 81 -44.85 -13.67 35.25
N ARG A 82 -44.43 -12.45 34.88
CA ARG A 82 -43.81 -12.20 33.58
C ARG A 82 -42.57 -13.07 33.37
N LEU A 83 -41.67 -13.14 34.36
CA LEU A 83 -40.49 -13.99 34.27
C LEU A 83 -40.85 -15.47 34.19
N ALA A 84 -41.84 -15.91 34.98
CA ALA A 84 -42.33 -17.29 34.94
C ALA A 84 -42.98 -17.62 33.58
N PHE A 85 -43.75 -16.70 32.99
CA PHE A 85 -44.34 -16.81 31.67
C PHE A 85 -43.27 -16.90 30.57
N CYS A 86 -42.21 -16.09 30.65
CA CYS A 86 -41.09 -16.13 29.72
C CYS A 86 -40.17 -17.35 29.90
N LYS A 87 -40.38 -18.20 30.93
CA LYS A 87 -39.46 -19.31 31.24
C LYS A 87 -39.28 -20.30 30.08
N PRO A 88 -40.32 -20.75 29.35
CA PRO A 88 -40.14 -21.69 28.24
C PRO A 88 -39.28 -21.11 27.11
N SER A 89 -39.52 -19.86 26.70
CA SER A 89 -38.70 -19.20 25.67
C SER A 89 -37.27 -18.94 26.14
N LEU A 90 -37.10 -18.60 27.42
CA LEU A 90 -35.76 -18.44 28.03
C LEU A 90 -35.03 -19.78 28.16
N LEU A 91 -35.73 -20.89 28.39
CA LEU A 91 -35.14 -22.23 28.41
C LEU A 91 -34.63 -22.61 27.01
N ALA A 92 -35.44 -22.39 25.97
CA ALA A 92 -35.00 -22.62 24.58
C ALA A 92 -33.74 -21.79 24.24
N ALA A 93 -33.74 -20.50 24.55
CA ALA A 93 -32.58 -19.63 24.34
C ALA A 93 -31.34 -20.05 25.14
N TYR A 94 -31.55 -20.63 26.33
CA TYR A 94 -30.46 -21.17 27.18
C TYR A 94 -29.91 -22.48 26.60
N ASP A 95 -30.76 -23.39 26.14
CA ASP A 95 -30.35 -24.66 25.54
C ASP A 95 -29.60 -24.43 24.22
N ASP A 96 -30.10 -23.54 23.36
CA ASP A 96 -29.41 -23.12 22.12
C ASP A 96 -28.02 -22.53 22.44
N LEU A 97 -27.94 -21.71 23.49
CA LEU A 97 -26.67 -21.14 23.95
C LEU A 97 -25.68 -22.23 24.40
N LEU A 98 -26.14 -23.27 25.09
CA LEU A 98 -25.27 -24.39 25.47
C LEU A 98 -24.79 -25.18 24.24
N VAL A 99 -25.63 -25.34 23.22
CA VAL A 99 -25.26 -25.97 21.95
C VAL A 99 -24.16 -25.16 21.25
N ASP A 100 -24.32 -23.84 21.17
CA ASP A 100 -23.32 -22.95 20.57
C ASP A 100 -21.99 -22.99 21.31
N ILE A 101 -22.02 -22.96 22.64
CA ILE A 101 -20.82 -23.10 23.48
C ILE A 101 -20.10 -24.41 23.17
N ALA A 102 -20.83 -25.53 23.13
CA ALA A 102 -20.25 -26.84 22.86
C ALA A 102 -19.65 -26.94 21.45
N LYS A 103 -20.32 -26.36 20.44
CA LYS A 103 -19.82 -26.28 19.06
C LYS A 103 -18.53 -25.46 18.99
N PHE A 104 -18.52 -24.26 19.59
CA PHE A 104 -17.36 -23.38 19.58
C PHE A 104 -16.15 -24.02 20.28
N ASP A 105 -16.35 -24.66 21.43
CA ASP A 105 -15.27 -25.36 22.14
C ASP A 105 -14.78 -26.60 21.39
N LYS A 106 -15.64 -27.30 20.63
CA LYS A 106 -15.21 -28.39 19.75
C LYS A 106 -14.33 -27.86 18.63
N GLU A 107 -14.74 -26.77 17.99
CA GLU A 107 -13.97 -26.15 16.91
C GLU A 107 -12.60 -25.68 17.38
N PHE A 108 -12.51 -24.98 18.51
CA PHE A 108 -11.22 -24.52 19.06
C PHE A 108 -10.31 -25.66 19.53
N ARG A 109 -10.86 -26.81 19.96
CA ARG A 109 -10.04 -27.99 20.28
C ARG A 109 -9.38 -28.58 19.05
N LEU A 110 -10.09 -28.56 17.93
CA LEU A 110 -9.60 -29.06 16.64
C LEU A 110 -8.75 -28.01 15.91
N HIS A 111 -8.90 -26.72 16.25
CA HIS A 111 -8.12 -25.62 15.69
C HIS A 111 -6.70 -25.62 16.26
N GLN A 112 -5.83 -26.41 15.64
CA GLN A 112 -4.39 -26.53 15.94
C GLN A 112 -3.57 -25.63 15.02
N ARG A 113 -3.94 -24.35 14.92
CA ARG A 113 -3.24 -23.36 14.07
C ARG A 113 -3.43 -21.93 14.57
N TYR A 114 -2.69 -21.00 13.97
CA TYR A 114 -2.86 -19.56 14.15
C TYR A 114 -4.28 -19.13 13.75
N LEU A 115 -4.95 -18.30 14.57
CA LEU A 115 -6.30 -17.83 14.27
C LEU A 115 -6.23 -16.63 13.32
N ARG A 116 -6.50 -16.90 12.04
CA ARG A 116 -6.44 -15.91 10.97
C ARG A 116 -7.55 -14.88 11.05
N HIS A 117 -7.41 -13.78 10.33
CA HIS A 117 -8.45 -12.80 10.09
C HIS A 117 -9.72 -13.48 9.53
N SER A 118 -9.57 -14.35 8.53
CA SER A 118 -10.69 -15.08 7.93
C SER A 118 -11.38 -16.01 8.93
N ASP A 119 -10.62 -16.68 9.79
CA ASP A 119 -11.17 -17.57 10.81
C ASP A 119 -11.98 -16.79 11.84
N ARG A 120 -11.41 -15.67 12.34
CA ARG A 120 -12.09 -14.75 13.25
C ARG A 120 -13.37 -14.19 12.63
N ALA A 121 -13.33 -13.76 11.37
CA ALA A 121 -14.49 -13.19 10.68
C ALA A 121 -15.62 -14.22 10.55
N ARG A 122 -15.29 -15.45 10.11
CA ARG A 122 -16.24 -16.56 10.03
C ARG A 122 -16.84 -16.89 11.40
N LEU A 123 -16.02 -17.10 12.42
CA LEU A 123 -16.48 -17.39 13.79
C LEU A 123 -17.37 -16.26 14.32
N HIS A 124 -17.02 -15.00 14.07
CA HIS A 124 -17.84 -13.88 14.51
C HIS A 124 -19.22 -13.89 13.83
N GLN A 125 -19.27 -14.20 12.54
CA GLN A 125 -20.52 -14.33 11.79
C GLN A 125 -21.37 -15.49 12.32
N ASP A 126 -20.78 -16.69 12.45
CA ASP A 126 -21.43 -17.93 12.89
C ASP A 126 -22.08 -17.79 14.28
N TYR A 127 -21.49 -16.98 15.16
CA TYR A 127 -21.93 -16.80 16.56
C TYR A 127 -22.46 -15.40 16.90
N SER A 128 -22.73 -14.57 15.88
CA SER A 128 -23.23 -13.20 16.06
C SER A 128 -24.59 -13.17 16.77
N GLY A 129 -25.47 -14.13 16.47
CA GLY A 129 -26.80 -14.25 17.07
C GLY A 129 -26.76 -14.61 18.56
N THR A 130 -25.73 -15.32 19.00
CA THR A 130 -25.59 -15.83 20.38
C THR A 130 -25.41 -14.70 21.40
N LEU A 131 -24.99 -13.49 20.98
CA LEU A 131 -24.85 -12.32 21.85
C LEU A 131 -26.17 -11.94 22.54
N ALA A 132 -27.30 -12.07 21.84
CA ALA A 132 -28.61 -11.77 22.40
C ALA A 132 -28.93 -12.69 23.59
N SER A 133 -28.66 -13.98 23.47
CA SER A 133 -28.83 -14.98 24.54
C SER A 133 -27.91 -14.70 25.72
N PHE A 134 -26.65 -14.31 25.49
CA PHE A 134 -25.75 -13.92 26.59
C PHE A 134 -26.25 -12.69 27.38
N LYS A 135 -26.96 -11.75 26.74
CA LYS A 135 -27.58 -10.60 27.46
C LYS A 135 -28.71 -11.03 28.41
N GLN A 136 -29.27 -12.23 28.23
CA GLN A 136 -30.32 -12.77 29.10
C GLN A 136 -29.79 -13.47 30.37
N THR A 137 -28.47 -13.53 30.58
CA THR A 137 -27.83 -14.20 31.73
C THR A 137 -28.44 -13.85 33.09
N THR A 138 -28.81 -12.58 33.31
CA THR A 138 -29.46 -12.15 34.57
C THR A 138 -30.84 -12.76 34.75
N HIS A 139 -31.61 -12.94 33.66
CA HIS A 139 -32.92 -13.60 33.69
C HIS A 139 -32.78 -15.10 33.93
N PHE A 140 -31.79 -15.73 33.31
CA PHE A 140 -31.47 -17.14 33.55
C PHE A 140 -31.18 -17.41 35.03
N LYS A 141 -30.33 -16.58 35.65
CA LYS A 141 -30.02 -16.67 37.08
C LYS A 141 -31.26 -16.49 37.97
N LYS A 142 -32.16 -15.55 37.65
CA LYS A 142 -33.41 -15.32 38.41
C LYS A 142 -34.37 -16.50 38.35
N LEU A 143 -34.35 -17.28 37.27
CA LEU A 143 -35.22 -18.45 37.07
C LEU A 143 -34.57 -19.78 37.51
N GLY A 144 -33.35 -19.73 38.04
CA GLY A 144 -32.65 -20.89 38.60
C GLY A 144 -31.91 -21.74 37.57
N PHE A 145 -31.62 -21.23 36.37
CA PHE A 145 -30.75 -21.94 35.42
C PHE A 145 -29.28 -21.90 35.87
N ASP A 146 -28.52 -22.94 35.51
CA ASP A 146 -27.08 -23.00 35.80
C ASP A 146 -26.30 -22.06 34.86
N VAL A 147 -25.90 -20.90 35.38
CA VAL A 147 -25.15 -19.89 34.62
C VAL A 147 -23.63 -20.06 34.70
N THR A 148 -23.11 -21.06 35.42
CA THR A 148 -21.66 -21.25 35.57
C THR A 148 -20.97 -21.50 34.23
N LYS A 149 -21.63 -22.26 33.33
CA LYS A 149 -21.17 -22.58 31.98
C LYS A 149 -21.13 -21.36 31.04
N LEU A 150 -21.77 -20.25 31.40
CA LEU A 150 -21.85 -19.07 30.54
C LEU A 150 -20.61 -18.16 30.63
N ASN A 151 -19.71 -18.39 31.59
CA ASN A 151 -18.38 -17.78 31.61
C ASN A 151 -17.37 -18.62 30.81
N CYS A 152 -17.57 -18.69 29.50
CA CYS A 152 -16.84 -19.58 28.60
C CYS A 152 -16.00 -18.82 27.56
N ARG A 153 -15.26 -19.56 26.71
CA ARG A 153 -14.46 -18.97 25.62
C ARG A 153 -15.33 -18.22 24.63
N LEU A 154 -16.47 -18.78 24.24
CA LEU A 154 -17.41 -18.14 23.32
C LEU A 154 -17.88 -16.78 23.84
N ALA A 155 -18.20 -16.69 25.14
CA ALA A 155 -18.60 -15.44 25.77
C ALA A 155 -17.49 -14.38 25.71
N LYS A 156 -16.22 -14.78 25.90
CA LYS A 156 -15.06 -13.88 25.79
C LYS A 156 -14.82 -13.45 24.34
N PHE A 157 -14.94 -14.38 23.40
CA PHE A 157 -14.78 -14.14 21.98
C PHE A 157 -15.82 -13.16 21.44
N ILE A 158 -17.12 -13.44 21.59
CA ILE A 158 -18.18 -12.59 21.02
C ILE A 158 -18.12 -11.16 21.59
N LYS A 159 -17.79 -10.99 22.88
CA LYS A 159 -17.70 -9.67 23.50
C LYS A 159 -16.55 -8.83 22.94
N GLN A 160 -15.39 -9.47 22.72
CA GLN A 160 -14.16 -8.79 22.28
C GLN A 160 -13.37 -9.68 21.30
N PRO A 161 -13.85 -9.87 20.05
CA PRO A 161 -13.27 -10.85 19.13
C PRO A 161 -11.81 -10.59 18.80
N GLN A 162 -11.45 -9.31 18.63
CA GLN A 162 -10.09 -8.87 18.34
C GLN A 162 -9.13 -9.17 19.49
N GLN A 163 -9.50 -8.80 20.72
CA GLN A 163 -8.65 -9.03 21.90
C GLN A 163 -8.52 -10.52 22.22
N PHE A 164 -9.58 -11.30 22.06
CA PHE A 164 -9.54 -12.75 22.18
C PHE A 164 -8.54 -13.34 21.18
N THR A 165 -8.64 -12.95 19.91
CA THR A 165 -7.76 -13.42 18.82
C THR A 165 -6.31 -13.08 19.09
N ALA A 166 -6.01 -11.84 19.49
CA ALA A 166 -4.65 -11.41 19.80
C ALA A 166 -4.02 -12.24 20.94
N LYS A 167 -4.78 -12.50 22.02
CA LYS A 167 -4.31 -13.33 23.14
C LYS A 167 -4.06 -14.79 22.72
N TYR A 168 -4.98 -15.36 21.94
CA TYR A 168 -4.82 -16.72 21.41
C TYR A 168 -3.59 -16.82 20.50
N ASN A 169 -3.43 -15.88 19.56
CA ASN A 169 -2.33 -15.88 18.62
C ASN A 169 -0.97 -15.64 19.29
N GLN A 170 -0.92 -14.83 20.36
CA GLN A 170 0.31 -14.68 21.14
C GLN A 170 0.70 -16.00 21.82
N TRP A 171 -0.24 -16.62 22.55
CA TRP A 171 -0.02 -17.93 23.17
C TRP A 171 0.38 -19.00 22.14
N TRP A 172 -0.27 -19.01 20.98
CA TRP A 172 0.07 -19.93 19.89
C TRP A 172 1.51 -19.70 19.43
N GLN A 173 1.88 -18.46 19.10
CA GLN A 173 3.24 -18.12 18.67
C GLN A 173 4.28 -18.56 19.70
N ASP A 174 4.10 -18.21 20.97
CA ASP A 174 5.05 -18.57 22.04
C ASP A 174 5.25 -20.09 22.10
N LYS A 175 4.16 -20.86 22.06
CA LYS A 175 4.20 -22.32 22.03
C LYS A 175 4.91 -22.87 20.78
N GLN A 176 4.69 -22.28 19.61
CA GLN A 176 5.34 -22.72 18.37
C GLN A 176 6.83 -22.37 18.37
N LEU A 177 7.21 -21.20 18.86
CA LEU A 177 8.61 -20.79 18.96
C LEU A 177 9.40 -21.73 19.87
N GLU A 178 8.81 -22.15 20.99
CA GLU A 178 9.38 -23.16 21.88
C GLU A 178 9.46 -24.54 21.19
N SER A 179 8.36 -25.01 20.62
CA SER A 179 8.28 -26.36 20.01
C SER A 179 9.21 -26.55 18.82
N TYR A 180 9.50 -25.48 18.07
CA TYR A 180 10.31 -25.50 16.86
C TYR A 180 11.68 -24.82 17.04
N GLN A 181 12.12 -24.60 18.28
CA GLN A 181 13.40 -23.96 18.57
C GLN A 181 14.57 -24.66 17.86
N THR A 182 14.68 -25.98 18.00
CA THR A 182 15.76 -26.77 17.36
C THR A 182 15.74 -26.67 15.84
N LEU A 183 14.54 -26.61 15.23
CA LEU A 183 14.41 -26.42 13.78
C LEU A 183 15.01 -25.07 13.38
N PHE A 184 14.68 -23.99 14.10
CA PHE A 184 15.16 -22.65 13.78
C PHE A 184 16.62 -22.39 14.14
N ASP A 185 17.18 -23.17 15.06
CA ASP A 185 18.60 -23.10 15.43
C ASP A 185 19.52 -23.80 14.43
N SER A 186 19.01 -24.77 13.65
CA SER A 186 19.82 -25.66 12.81
C SER A 186 19.53 -25.60 11.31
N LEU A 187 18.55 -24.78 10.90
CA LEU A 187 18.09 -24.68 9.51
C LEU A 187 19.13 -24.05 8.56
N GLU A 188 19.98 -23.19 9.09
CA GLU A 188 20.99 -22.42 8.36
C GLU A 188 22.29 -22.47 9.16
N ASP A 189 23.40 -21.98 8.57
CA ASP A 189 24.71 -21.90 9.25
C ASP A 189 24.65 -21.09 10.56
N ASN A 190 23.74 -20.11 10.63
CA ASN A 190 23.49 -19.32 11.82
C ASN A 190 22.03 -19.47 12.27
N PRO A 191 21.77 -19.54 13.59
CA PRO A 191 20.41 -19.56 14.12
C PRO A 191 19.59 -18.36 13.65
N LEU A 192 18.32 -18.59 13.32
CA LEU A 192 17.42 -17.50 12.95
C LEU A 192 17.23 -16.54 14.12
N THR A 193 17.14 -15.24 13.82
CA THR A 193 16.84 -14.21 14.81
C THR A 193 15.40 -14.32 15.32
N PRO A 194 15.07 -13.78 16.50
CA PRO A 194 13.70 -13.83 17.04
C PRO A 194 12.62 -13.31 16.07
N LEU A 195 12.91 -12.24 15.33
CA LEU A 195 11.97 -11.67 14.35
C LEU A 195 11.77 -12.58 13.13
N GLN A 196 12.83 -13.25 12.65
CA GLN A 196 12.72 -14.22 11.56
C GLN A 196 11.91 -15.45 11.99
N ARG A 197 12.12 -15.94 13.22
CA ARG A 197 11.31 -17.04 13.80
C ARG A 197 9.85 -16.63 13.94
N GLN A 198 9.60 -15.41 14.41
CA GLN A 198 8.24 -14.87 14.52
C GLN A 198 7.56 -14.82 13.14
N ALA A 199 8.25 -14.33 12.11
CA ALA A 199 7.75 -14.34 10.74
C ALA A 199 7.46 -15.77 10.23
N CYS A 200 8.21 -16.77 10.68
CA CYS A 200 7.95 -18.18 10.36
C CYS A 200 6.65 -18.69 11.01
N VAL A 201 6.38 -18.36 12.27
CA VAL A 201 5.23 -18.92 13.01
C VAL A 201 3.92 -18.13 12.81
N ILE A 202 3.98 -16.87 12.37
CA ILE A 202 2.77 -16.12 11.97
C ILE A 202 2.18 -16.77 10.72
N ASP A 203 0.93 -17.25 10.82
CA ASP A 203 0.20 -17.92 9.74
C ASP A 203 -1.13 -17.20 9.47
N GLU A 204 -1.06 -15.88 9.32
CA GLU A 204 -2.16 -15.03 8.88
C GLU A 204 -2.49 -15.28 7.39
N ASN A 205 -3.69 -14.89 6.94
CA ASN A 205 -4.10 -15.00 5.53
C ASN A 205 -3.06 -14.43 4.57
N ASN A 206 -2.52 -13.25 4.89
CA ASN A 206 -1.47 -12.56 4.16
C ASN A 206 -0.47 -11.99 5.17
N THR A 207 0.83 -12.12 4.90
CA THR A 207 1.89 -11.60 5.78
C THR A 207 2.91 -10.83 4.94
N LEU A 208 3.19 -9.58 5.32
CA LEU A 208 4.25 -8.75 4.73
C LEU A 208 5.44 -8.70 5.68
N VAL A 209 6.61 -9.12 5.20
CA VAL A 209 7.88 -9.03 5.94
C VAL A 209 8.75 -7.98 5.29
N ILE A 210 8.98 -6.87 6.00
CA ILE A 210 9.84 -5.77 5.53
C ILE A 210 11.23 -5.95 6.13
N ALA A 211 12.25 -6.06 5.28
CA ALA A 211 13.62 -6.28 5.76
C ALA A 211 14.68 -5.68 4.82
N GLY A 212 15.71 -5.07 5.42
CA GLY A 212 16.83 -4.44 4.70
C GLY A 212 17.68 -5.44 3.90
N ALA A 213 18.61 -4.95 3.09
CA ALA A 213 19.59 -5.81 2.40
C ALA A 213 20.40 -6.64 3.41
N GLY A 214 20.73 -7.89 3.08
CA GLY A 214 21.55 -8.76 3.93
C GLY A 214 20.89 -9.33 5.20
N THR A 215 19.61 -9.03 5.47
CA THR A 215 18.92 -9.43 6.72
C THR A 215 18.35 -10.86 6.73
N GLY A 216 18.74 -11.72 5.77
CA GLY A 216 18.29 -13.12 5.73
C GLY A 216 16.85 -13.34 5.24
N LYS A 217 16.35 -12.51 4.32
CA LYS A 217 15.00 -12.66 3.71
C LYS A 217 14.78 -14.06 3.11
N THR A 218 15.73 -14.52 2.29
CA THR A 218 15.66 -15.81 1.61
C THR A 218 15.69 -16.98 2.61
N SER A 219 16.52 -16.90 3.65
CA SER A 219 16.56 -17.90 4.73
C SER A 219 15.26 -17.93 5.55
N THR A 220 14.65 -16.76 5.78
CA THR A 220 13.33 -16.68 6.45
C THR A 220 12.23 -17.34 5.62
N LEU A 221 12.25 -17.19 4.29
CA LEU A 221 11.30 -17.87 3.39
C LEU A 221 11.47 -19.39 3.42
N ALA A 222 12.70 -19.89 3.30
CA ALA A 222 13.00 -21.32 3.37
C ALA A 222 12.56 -21.92 4.72
N ALA A 223 12.87 -21.22 5.82
CA ALA A 223 12.46 -21.61 7.16
C ALA A 223 10.93 -21.60 7.36
N LYS A 224 10.21 -20.64 6.76
CA LYS A 224 8.75 -20.63 6.77
C LYS A 224 8.19 -21.87 6.09
N ALA A 225 8.70 -22.27 4.93
CA ALA A 225 8.27 -23.50 4.26
C ALA A 225 8.57 -24.74 5.11
N ALA A 226 9.76 -24.82 5.71
CA ALA A 226 10.12 -25.89 6.63
C ALA A 226 9.15 -25.99 7.81
N TYR A 227 8.81 -24.87 8.43
CA TYR A 227 7.84 -24.80 9.52
C TYR A 227 6.45 -25.28 9.07
N LEU A 228 5.94 -24.78 7.94
CA LEU A 228 4.61 -25.17 7.42
C LEU A 228 4.52 -26.68 7.18
N VAL A 229 5.56 -27.29 6.61
CA VAL A 229 5.61 -28.73 6.34
C VAL A 229 5.77 -29.53 7.63
N LYS A 230 6.68 -29.13 8.53
CA LYS A 230 6.91 -29.82 9.81
C LYS A 230 5.67 -29.80 10.72
N GLN A 231 4.91 -28.70 10.71
CA GLN A 231 3.63 -28.58 11.41
C GLN A 231 2.48 -29.30 10.66
N GLY A 232 2.70 -29.81 9.44
CA GLY A 232 1.61 -30.40 8.65
C GLY A 232 0.51 -29.39 8.28
N LEU A 233 0.84 -28.10 8.23
CA LEU A 233 -0.07 -27.05 7.76
C LEU A 233 -0.18 -27.01 6.24
N ALA A 234 0.83 -27.55 5.54
CA ALA A 234 0.86 -27.73 4.09
C ALA A 234 1.75 -28.93 3.73
N LYS A 235 1.44 -29.61 2.65
CA LYS A 235 2.36 -30.54 2.00
C LYS A 235 3.40 -29.76 1.18
N PRO A 236 4.61 -30.31 0.96
CA PRO A 236 5.63 -29.62 0.18
C PRO A 236 5.14 -29.17 -1.22
N ASN A 237 4.39 -30.02 -1.91
CA ASN A 237 3.83 -29.73 -3.25
C ASN A 237 2.65 -28.73 -3.25
N GLU A 238 2.16 -28.33 -2.08
CA GLU A 238 1.16 -27.26 -1.93
C GLU A 238 1.84 -25.88 -1.75
N ILE A 239 3.17 -25.83 -1.62
CA ILE A 239 3.94 -24.61 -1.43
C ILE A 239 4.56 -24.17 -2.77
N LEU A 240 4.27 -22.94 -3.15
CA LEU A 240 4.87 -22.24 -4.28
C LEU A 240 5.70 -21.05 -3.78
N MET A 241 6.94 -20.97 -4.23
CA MET A 241 7.85 -19.86 -3.99
C MET A 241 8.25 -19.19 -5.29
N LEU A 242 8.12 -17.86 -5.34
CA LEU A 242 8.39 -17.07 -6.52
C LEU A 242 9.52 -16.07 -6.27
N ALA A 243 10.45 -16.01 -7.21
CA ALA A 243 11.49 -14.99 -7.28
C ALA A 243 11.37 -14.19 -8.59
N TYR A 244 11.89 -12.97 -8.60
CA TYR A 244 11.86 -12.13 -9.81
C TYR A 244 12.91 -12.57 -10.84
N GLY A 245 14.18 -12.63 -10.41
CA GLY A 245 15.31 -13.02 -11.26
C GLY A 245 15.58 -14.53 -11.25
N LYS A 246 16.19 -15.03 -12.33
CA LYS A 246 16.59 -16.44 -12.47
C LYS A 246 17.62 -16.85 -11.41
N ASP A 247 18.60 -15.99 -11.12
CA ASP A 247 19.65 -16.30 -10.14
C ASP A 247 19.09 -16.43 -8.72
N ALA A 248 18.20 -15.50 -8.32
CA ALA A 248 17.51 -15.56 -7.04
C ALA A 248 16.61 -16.80 -6.92
N MET A 249 15.96 -17.22 -8.02
CA MET A 249 15.20 -18.47 -8.06
C MET A 249 16.10 -19.69 -7.85
N VAL A 250 17.25 -19.76 -8.52
CA VAL A 250 18.21 -20.86 -8.39
C VAL A 250 18.76 -20.94 -6.97
N GLU A 251 19.17 -19.82 -6.38
CA GLU A 251 19.65 -19.74 -4.99
C GLU A 251 18.57 -20.23 -4.01
N LEU A 252 17.33 -19.71 -4.13
CA LEU A 252 16.21 -20.11 -3.27
C LEU A 252 15.90 -21.60 -3.44
N LYS A 253 15.94 -22.13 -4.67
CA LYS A 253 15.69 -23.55 -4.94
C LYS A 253 16.76 -24.44 -4.30
N GLN A 254 18.04 -24.10 -4.43
CA GLN A 254 19.12 -24.85 -3.81
C GLN A 254 18.96 -24.89 -2.28
N ARG A 255 18.63 -23.75 -1.67
CA ARG A 255 18.40 -23.65 -0.22
C ARG A 255 17.23 -24.51 0.23
N VAL A 256 16.10 -24.43 -0.47
CA VAL A 256 14.90 -25.20 -0.12
C VAL A 256 15.13 -26.71 -0.28
N VAL A 257 15.78 -27.14 -1.36
CA VAL A 257 16.06 -28.58 -1.61
C VAL A 257 17.06 -29.16 -0.61
N ALA A 258 17.95 -28.33 -0.05
CA ALA A 258 18.87 -28.77 1.01
C ALA A 258 18.15 -29.11 2.33
N ILE A 259 16.93 -28.61 2.54
CA ILE A 259 16.15 -28.85 3.76
C ILE A 259 15.38 -30.18 3.63
N PRO A 260 15.59 -31.15 4.53
CA PRO A 260 14.89 -32.43 4.48
C PRO A 260 13.37 -32.29 4.48
N GLY A 261 12.72 -32.92 3.50
CA GLY A 261 11.27 -32.94 3.34
C GLY A 261 10.70 -31.82 2.47
N LEU A 262 11.52 -30.90 1.95
CA LEU A 262 11.06 -29.81 1.08
C LEU A 262 11.33 -30.03 -0.42
N ASN A 263 11.81 -31.21 -0.82
CA ASN A 263 12.24 -31.50 -2.20
C ASN A 263 11.15 -31.28 -3.26
N SER A 264 9.88 -31.38 -2.88
CA SER A 264 8.73 -31.16 -3.78
C SER A 264 8.13 -29.76 -3.69
N VAL A 265 8.73 -28.83 -2.94
CA VAL A 265 8.35 -27.41 -2.96
C VAL A 265 8.66 -26.83 -4.33
N LYS A 266 7.66 -26.17 -4.92
CA LYS A 266 7.82 -25.55 -6.23
C LYS A 266 8.48 -24.19 -6.08
N VAL A 267 9.66 -24.02 -6.69
CA VAL A 267 10.38 -22.75 -6.76
C VAL A 267 10.51 -22.34 -8.22
N SER A 268 10.02 -21.15 -8.56
CA SER A 268 10.01 -20.66 -9.95
C SER A 268 10.16 -19.13 -10.01
N THR A 269 10.33 -18.60 -11.22
CA THR A 269 10.10 -17.17 -11.47
C THR A 269 8.64 -16.93 -11.86
N PHE A 270 8.18 -15.68 -11.80
CA PHE A 270 6.85 -15.33 -12.32
C PHE A 270 6.68 -15.75 -13.78
N HIS A 271 7.65 -15.44 -14.64
CA HIS A 271 7.65 -15.85 -16.05
C HIS A 271 7.69 -17.37 -16.22
N GLY A 272 8.49 -18.07 -15.41
CA GLY A 272 8.58 -19.53 -15.43
C GLY A 272 7.26 -20.20 -15.08
N LEU A 273 6.59 -19.72 -14.02
CA LEU A 273 5.26 -20.17 -13.64
C LEU A 273 4.24 -19.87 -14.75
N GLY A 274 4.25 -18.66 -15.30
CA GLY A 274 3.33 -18.27 -16.37
C GLY A 274 3.46 -19.17 -17.60
N LYS A 275 4.70 -19.46 -18.02
CA LYS A 275 4.97 -20.40 -19.13
C LYS A 275 4.40 -21.79 -18.84
N GLU A 276 4.63 -22.32 -17.64
CA GLU A 276 4.13 -23.65 -17.26
C GLU A 276 2.59 -23.70 -17.26
N ILE A 277 1.93 -22.66 -16.74
CA ILE A 277 0.47 -22.55 -16.79
C ILE A 277 0.00 -22.55 -18.25
N ILE A 278 0.57 -21.71 -19.11
CA ILE A 278 0.20 -21.65 -20.54
C ILE A 278 0.40 -23.02 -21.20
N GLN A 279 1.53 -23.67 -20.96
CA GLN A 279 1.85 -25.00 -21.50
C GLN A 279 0.90 -26.09 -20.99
N SER A 280 0.35 -25.95 -19.78
CA SER A 280 -0.64 -26.91 -19.27
C SER A 280 -2.01 -26.82 -19.95
N TYR A 281 -2.29 -25.72 -20.67
CA TYR A 281 -3.56 -25.48 -21.37
C TYR A 281 -3.46 -25.47 -22.90
N LEU A 282 -2.26 -25.31 -23.48
CA LEU A 282 -2.04 -25.31 -24.92
C LEU A 282 -1.25 -26.56 -25.32
N ASP A 283 -1.87 -27.42 -26.16
CA ASP A 283 -1.23 -28.63 -26.72
C ASP A 283 -0.08 -28.31 -27.70
N GLU A 284 -0.01 -27.07 -28.20
CA GLU A 284 1.07 -26.62 -29.08
C GLU A 284 2.15 -25.85 -28.32
N SER A 285 3.40 -26.11 -28.70
CA SER A 285 4.57 -25.48 -28.09
C SER A 285 4.45 -23.96 -28.13
N SER A 286 4.24 -23.36 -26.95
CA SER A 286 4.42 -21.93 -26.71
C SER A 286 5.90 -21.59 -26.83
N GLN A 287 6.41 -21.56 -28.07
CA GLN A 287 7.73 -21.05 -28.36
C GLN A 287 7.71 -19.56 -28.08
N VAL A 288 8.32 -19.19 -26.96
CA VAL A 288 8.65 -17.81 -26.65
C VAL A 288 9.48 -17.27 -27.83
N SER A 289 9.07 -16.14 -28.39
CA SER A 289 9.77 -15.52 -29.52
C SER A 289 11.26 -15.42 -29.23
N VAL A 290 12.10 -15.69 -30.24
CA VAL A 290 13.55 -15.56 -30.12
C VAL A 290 13.94 -14.15 -29.65
N LEU A 291 13.16 -13.14 -30.04
CA LEU A 291 13.32 -11.75 -29.62
C LEU A 291 13.24 -11.55 -28.10
N ALA A 292 12.49 -12.40 -27.37
CA ALA A 292 12.40 -12.31 -25.91
C ALA A 292 13.58 -12.98 -25.19
N SER A 293 14.43 -13.71 -25.91
CA SER A 293 15.57 -14.47 -25.35
C SER A 293 16.94 -14.04 -25.88
N ASP A 294 16.98 -13.34 -27.00
CA ASP A 294 18.20 -12.90 -27.67
C ASP A 294 18.14 -11.38 -27.85
N THR A 295 18.81 -10.66 -26.95
CA THR A 295 18.87 -9.19 -26.95
C THR A 295 19.40 -8.65 -28.26
N LYS A 296 20.37 -9.33 -28.90
CA LYS A 296 20.93 -8.87 -30.18
C LYS A 296 19.88 -8.93 -31.28
N LYS A 297 19.12 -10.01 -31.36
CA LYS A 297 18.02 -10.13 -32.34
C LYS A 297 16.87 -9.18 -32.04
N PHE A 298 16.58 -8.91 -30.77
CA PHE A 298 15.60 -7.89 -30.39
C PHE A 298 16.01 -6.50 -30.87
N THR A 299 17.25 -6.08 -30.59
CA THR A 299 17.80 -4.81 -31.07
C THR A 299 17.72 -4.73 -32.59
N GLN A 300 18.22 -5.75 -33.31
CA GLN A 300 18.15 -5.80 -34.77
C GLN A 300 16.71 -5.69 -35.30
N PHE A 301 15.74 -6.33 -34.63
CA PHE A 301 14.34 -6.21 -35.01
C PHE A 301 13.82 -4.79 -34.83
N VAL A 302 14.12 -4.16 -33.68
CA VAL A 302 13.72 -2.77 -33.40
C VAL A 302 14.35 -1.81 -34.42
N ASP A 303 15.65 -1.95 -34.69
CA ASP A 303 16.36 -1.12 -35.68
C ASP A 303 15.70 -1.23 -37.06
N GLN A 304 15.41 -2.46 -37.52
CA GLN A 304 14.70 -2.70 -38.77
C GLN A 304 13.30 -2.06 -38.82
N GLN A 305 12.58 -2.06 -37.69
CA GLN A 305 11.27 -1.38 -37.64
C GLN A 305 11.42 0.14 -37.74
N ILE A 306 12.43 0.72 -37.07
CA ILE A 306 12.70 2.16 -37.14
C ILE A 306 13.15 2.56 -38.55
N GLU A 307 14.10 1.83 -39.15
CA GLU A 307 14.56 2.04 -40.52
C GLU A 307 13.40 2.01 -41.51
N ALA A 308 12.48 1.04 -41.38
CA ALA A 308 11.30 0.93 -42.25
C ALA A 308 10.33 2.12 -42.10
N ILE A 309 10.22 2.70 -40.89
CA ILE A 309 9.40 3.89 -40.65
C ILE A 309 10.09 5.12 -41.26
N VAL A 310 11.39 5.31 -41.02
CA VAL A 310 12.16 6.46 -41.51
C VAL A 310 12.30 6.46 -43.03
N ALA A 311 12.26 5.28 -43.68
CA ALA A 311 12.25 5.16 -45.14
C ALA A 311 11.03 5.84 -45.81
N ASP A 312 9.94 6.09 -45.07
CA ASP A 312 8.91 7.02 -45.54
C ASP A 312 9.36 8.46 -45.31
N SER A 313 9.63 9.18 -46.41
CA SER A 313 10.00 10.60 -46.40
C SER A 313 9.07 11.50 -45.58
N LYS A 314 7.81 11.12 -45.36
CA LYS A 314 6.86 11.87 -44.52
C LYS A 314 7.06 11.63 -43.02
N MET A 315 7.70 10.53 -42.66
CA MET A 315 7.90 10.07 -41.28
C MET A 315 9.32 10.33 -40.78
N ALA A 316 10.29 10.51 -41.68
CA ALA A 316 11.67 10.81 -41.35
C ALA A 316 11.80 12.01 -40.37
N ASP A 317 11.26 13.18 -40.73
CA ASP A 317 11.32 14.38 -39.88
C ASP A 317 10.56 14.21 -38.54
N PRO A 318 9.29 13.74 -38.50
CA PRO A 318 8.59 13.50 -37.23
C PRO A 318 9.28 12.52 -36.29
N VAL A 319 9.93 11.48 -36.83
CA VAL A 319 10.61 10.47 -36.02
C VAL A 319 11.92 11.03 -35.47
N ALA A 320 12.73 11.73 -36.28
CA ALA A 320 13.91 12.45 -35.79
C ALA A 320 13.55 13.48 -34.72
N ASP A 321 12.46 14.22 -34.93
CA ASP A 321 11.95 15.17 -33.93
C ASP A 321 11.54 14.48 -32.63
N TYR A 322 10.83 13.35 -32.74
CA TYR A 322 10.42 12.55 -31.59
C TYR A 322 11.62 12.09 -30.76
N PHE A 323 12.62 11.49 -31.40
CA PHE A 323 13.81 11.01 -30.70
C PHE A 323 14.68 12.17 -30.16
N GLY A 324 14.76 13.29 -30.88
CA GLY A 324 15.51 14.47 -30.43
C GLY A 324 14.88 15.18 -29.24
N ARG A 325 13.56 15.20 -29.12
CA ARG A 325 12.84 16.00 -28.10
C ARG A 325 12.15 15.19 -27.01
N TYR A 326 11.76 13.95 -27.32
CA TYR A 326 10.85 13.14 -26.49
C TYR A 326 11.37 11.72 -26.18
N LEU A 327 12.60 11.38 -26.58
CA LEU A 327 13.21 10.09 -26.21
C LEU A 327 13.22 9.86 -24.70
N TYR A 328 13.41 10.94 -23.93
CA TYR A 328 13.39 10.91 -22.49
C TYR A 328 12.16 11.66 -21.95
N PRO A 329 11.42 11.09 -20.98
CA PRO A 329 10.35 11.82 -20.33
C PRO A 329 10.95 13.02 -19.61
N GLN A 330 10.58 14.23 -20.05
CA GLN A 330 11.03 15.45 -19.39
C GLN A 330 10.48 15.50 -17.96
N VAL A 331 11.38 15.75 -17.02
CA VAL A 331 11.04 15.98 -15.61
C VAL A 331 11.39 17.40 -15.24
N ASN A 332 10.60 18.02 -14.36
CA ASN A 332 10.94 19.33 -13.85
C ASN A 332 12.06 19.17 -12.80
N GLU A 333 13.15 19.92 -12.95
CA GLU A 333 14.24 19.93 -11.96
C GLU A 333 13.73 20.30 -10.56
N LEU A 334 12.70 21.13 -10.46
CA LEU A 334 12.09 21.58 -9.20
C LEU A 334 11.25 20.51 -8.51
N ASP A 335 10.90 19.40 -9.19
CA ASP A 335 10.21 18.27 -8.55
C ASP A 335 11.14 17.48 -7.61
N PHE A 336 12.46 17.66 -7.74
CA PHE A 336 13.46 17.03 -6.90
C PHE A 336 13.78 17.89 -5.67
N GLN A 337 14.00 17.28 -4.51
CA GLN A 337 14.29 18.03 -3.27
C GLN A 337 15.67 18.68 -3.30
N THR A 338 16.66 18.05 -3.95
CA THR A 338 18.01 18.60 -4.09
C THR A 338 18.58 18.45 -5.49
N GLN A 339 19.51 19.33 -5.88
CA GLN A 339 20.20 19.26 -7.18
C GLN A 339 20.98 17.94 -7.33
N GLY A 340 21.48 17.40 -6.22
CA GLY A 340 22.14 16.10 -6.18
C GLY A 340 21.20 14.94 -6.55
N GLN A 341 19.93 15.00 -6.13
CA GLN A 341 18.92 14.00 -6.52
C GLN A 341 18.60 14.09 -8.01
N TYR A 342 18.42 15.30 -8.54
CA TYR A 342 18.19 15.51 -9.97
C TYR A 342 19.36 15.00 -10.83
N ARG A 343 20.61 15.34 -10.47
CA ARG A 343 21.81 14.82 -11.17
C ARG A 343 21.92 13.29 -11.10
N SER A 344 21.55 12.70 -9.96
CA SER A 344 21.53 11.24 -9.80
C SER A 344 20.47 10.60 -10.71
N TYR A 345 19.31 11.23 -10.86
CA TYR A 345 18.28 10.79 -11.81
C TYR A 345 18.81 10.77 -13.24
N LEU A 346 19.42 11.86 -13.72
CA LEU A 346 19.97 11.92 -15.08
C LEU A 346 21.04 10.85 -15.32
N LYS A 347 21.95 10.68 -14.35
CA LYS A 347 23.01 9.67 -14.43
C LYS A 347 22.45 8.24 -14.46
N ASN A 348 21.49 7.93 -13.58
CA ASN A 348 20.92 6.59 -13.47
C ASN A 348 20.07 6.19 -14.68
N ASN A 349 19.54 7.17 -15.41
CA ASN A 349 18.79 6.95 -16.65
C ASN A 349 19.65 7.12 -17.91
N GLU A 350 20.97 7.36 -17.76
CA GLU A 350 21.93 7.56 -18.85
C GLU A 350 21.42 8.49 -19.96
N ILE A 351 20.94 9.68 -19.58
CA ILE A 351 20.39 10.65 -20.52
C ILE A 351 21.50 11.15 -21.47
N ARG A 352 21.39 10.81 -22.75
CA ARG A 352 22.38 11.13 -23.79
C ARG A 352 21.81 11.97 -24.91
N ALA A 353 22.61 12.90 -25.41
CA ALA A 353 22.31 13.63 -26.64
C ALA A 353 22.41 12.72 -27.87
N LEU A 354 21.85 13.18 -28.99
CA LEU A 354 22.00 12.52 -30.31
C LEU A 354 23.47 12.41 -30.74
N SER A 355 24.35 13.28 -30.24
CA SER A 355 25.81 13.18 -30.41
C SER A 355 26.47 12.04 -29.61
N GLY A 356 25.72 11.35 -28.74
CA GLY A 356 26.22 10.32 -27.83
C GLY A 356 26.71 10.83 -26.46
N ASP A 357 26.83 12.16 -26.30
CA ASP A 357 27.31 12.80 -25.07
C ASP A 357 26.35 12.59 -23.89
N LEU A 358 26.89 12.26 -22.72
CA LEU A 358 26.12 12.15 -21.47
C LEU A 358 25.97 13.53 -20.84
N VAL A 359 24.75 14.08 -20.83
CA VAL A 359 24.49 15.47 -20.44
C VAL A 359 24.12 15.64 -18.96
N LYS A 360 24.27 16.86 -18.42
CA LYS A 360 24.01 17.19 -17.01
C LYS A 360 22.67 17.88 -16.76
N SER A 361 21.93 18.22 -17.81
CA SER A 361 20.56 18.74 -17.70
C SER A 361 19.76 18.49 -18.99
N PHE A 362 18.41 18.50 -18.90
CA PHE A 362 17.53 18.46 -20.09
C PHE A 362 17.67 19.72 -20.98
N GLN A 363 18.07 20.85 -20.40
CA GLN A 363 18.29 22.08 -21.15
C GLN A 363 19.60 21.99 -21.95
N GLU A 364 20.65 21.39 -21.38
CA GLU A 364 21.85 21.01 -22.15
C GLU A 364 21.58 19.93 -23.19
N LEU A 365 20.70 18.95 -22.91
CA LEU A 365 20.24 17.98 -23.91
C LEU A 365 19.64 18.69 -25.13
N THR A 366 18.80 19.69 -24.88
CA THR A 366 18.17 20.50 -25.93
C THR A 366 19.23 21.25 -26.75
N ILE A 367 20.21 21.88 -26.09
CA ILE A 367 21.31 22.57 -26.78
C ILE A 367 22.17 21.60 -27.61
N CYS A 368 22.56 20.46 -27.04
CA CYS A 368 23.34 19.43 -27.75
C CYS A 368 22.60 18.97 -29.00
N ASN A 369 21.33 18.60 -28.85
CA ASN A 369 20.52 18.08 -29.94
C ASN A 369 20.28 19.14 -31.01
N TYR A 370 20.06 20.40 -30.63
CA TYR A 370 19.95 21.51 -31.58
C TYR A 370 21.24 21.69 -32.39
N LEU A 371 22.40 21.78 -31.72
CA LEU A 371 23.68 21.93 -32.41
C LEU A 371 23.96 20.74 -33.35
N PHE A 372 23.68 19.52 -32.88
CA PHE A 372 23.87 18.30 -33.64
C PHE A 372 22.98 18.25 -34.88
N THR A 373 21.67 18.44 -34.76
CA THR A 373 20.74 18.36 -35.89
C THR A 373 20.95 19.47 -36.92
N HIS A 374 21.52 20.61 -36.51
CA HIS A 374 21.92 21.69 -37.41
C HIS A 374 23.32 21.51 -38.01
N GLY A 375 23.98 20.38 -37.74
CA GLY A 375 25.32 20.02 -38.23
C GLY A 375 26.44 20.94 -37.74
N ILE A 376 26.21 21.60 -36.59
CA ILE A 376 27.20 22.46 -35.97
C ILE A 376 28.13 21.59 -35.15
N GLN A 377 29.41 21.57 -35.50
CA GLN A 377 30.41 20.85 -34.71
C GLN A 377 30.63 21.56 -33.36
N PHE A 378 30.55 20.80 -32.27
CA PHE A 378 30.80 21.28 -30.92
C PHE A 378 31.59 20.26 -30.11
N GLN A 379 32.11 20.72 -28.97
CA GLN A 379 32.66 19.89 -27.91
C GLN A 379 31.85 20.15 -26.65
N TYR A 380 31.35 19.10 -26.00
CA TYR A 380 30.65 19.17 -24.71
C TYR A 380 31.64 19.04 -23.54
N GLU A 381 31.51 19.91 -22.54
CA GLU A 381 32.42 20.05 -21.39
C GLU A 381 33.94 20.04 -21.71
N PRO A 382 34.40 20.76 -22.74
CA PRO A 382 35.82 20.79 -23.07
C PRO A 382 36.62 21.45 -21.95
N LYS A 383 37.90 21.12 -21.84
CA LYS A 383 38.81 21.90 -21.00
C LYS A 383 38.97 23.30 -21.59
N TYR A 384 38.74 24.34 -20.78
CA TYR A 384 38.97 25.72 -21.19
C TYR A 384 40.43 25.95 -21.57
N ARG A 385 40.68 26.58 -22.71
CA ARG A 385 42.03 26.86 -23.23
C ARG A 385 42.19 28.36 -23.50
N PRO A 386 42.86 29.11 -22.61
CA PRO A 386 43.29 30.47 -22.94
C PRO A 386 44.49 30.42 -23.91
N GLU A 387 44.74 31.50 -24.64
CA GLU A 387 45.90 31.63 -25.54
C GLU A 387 47.25 31.40 -24.82
N SER A 388 47.31 31.70 -23.52
CA SER A 388 48.51 31.48 -22.70
C SER A 388 48.85 30.00 -22.48
N GLY A 389 47.93 29.07 -22.78
CA GLY A 389 48.11 27.63 -22.59
C GLY A 389 48.04 27.16 -21.13
N VAL A 390 47.86 28.07 -20.16
CA VAL A 390 47.81 27.74 -18.73
C VAL A 390 46.38 27.37 -18.35
N SER A 391 46.21 26.25 -17.62
CA SER A 391 44.90 25.84 -17.12
C SER A 391 44.35 26.86 -16.12
N VAL A 392 43.08 27.24 -16.29
CA VAL A 392 42.39 28.19 -15.42
C VAL A 392 41.41 27.44 -14.54
N SER A 393 41.35 27.78 -13.25
CA SER A 393 40.43 27.19 -12.28
C SER A 393 39.87 28.27 -11.36
N GLU A 394 38.59 28.15 -11.01
CA GLU A 394 38.00 28.96 -9.95
C GLU A 394 38.63 28.57 -8.60
N PRO A 395 38.88 29.51 -7.67
CA PRO A 395 39.45 29.18 -6.36
C PRO A 395 38.70 28.04 -5.66
N GLY A 396 39.43 26.97 -5.33
CA GLY A 396 38.86 25.79 -4.66
C GLY A 396 38.10 24.82 -5.56
N LYS A 397 38.12 24.99 -6.89
CA LYS A 397 37.48 24.09 -7.86
C LYS A 397 38.49 23.46 -8.82
N SER A 398 38.02 22.44 -9.55
CA SER A 398 38.77 21.82 -10.64
C SER A 398 38.95 22.78 -11.83
N VAL A 399 39.75 22.32 -12.80
CA VAL A 399 39.96 23.03 -14.07
C VAL A 399 38.60 23.43 -14.67
N TYR A 400 38.52 24.68 -15.12
CA TYR A 400 37.33 25.23 -15.72
C TYR A 400 36.99 24.50 -17.01
N GLN A 401 35.76 23.99 -17.08
CA GLN A 401 35.16 23.39 -18.25
C GLN A 401 33.86 24.15 -18.53
N PRO A 402 33.81 24.96 -19.61
CA PRO A 402 32.55 25.51 -20.08
C PRO A 402 31.67 24.40 -20.63
N ASP A 403 30.35 24.62 -20.65
CA ASP A 403 29.40 23.59 -21.08
C ASP A 403 29.63 23.18 -22.54
N PHE A 404 29.97 24.15 -23.41
CA PHE A 404 30.25 23.90 -24.82
C PHE A 404 31.39 24.75 -25.38
N TYR A 405 32.04 24.23 -26.43
CA TYR A 405 32.91 24.99 -27.33
C TYR A 405 32.53 24.71 -28.78
N ILE A 406 32.39 25.75 -29.59
CA ILE A 406 32.03 25.70 -31.01
C ILE A 406 33.25 26.16 -31.81
N PRO A 407 34.08 25.22 -32.33
CA PRO A 407 35.38 25.56 -32.90
C PRO A 407 35.33 26.52 -34.09
N VAL A 408 34.32 26.39 -34.96
CA VAL A 408 34.22 27.22 -36.17
C VAL A 408 33.93 28.70 -35.84
N LEU A 409 33.35 28.97 -34.67
CA LEU A 409 33.04 30.32 -34.19
C LEU A 409 34.11 30.86 -33.22
N ASP A 410 35.05 29.99 -32.82
CA ASP A 410 35.93 30.17 -31.68
C ASP A 410 35.18 30.76 -30.48
N ALA A 411 34.08 30.08 -30.11
CA ALA A 411 33.16 30.56 -29.09
C ALA A 411 32.86 29.47 -28.07
N TYR A 412 32.92 29.85 -26.80
CA TYR A 412 32.44 29.04 -25.70
C TYR A 412 30.98 29.40 -25.39
N LEU A 413 30.20 28.43 -24.95
CA LEU A 413 28.81 28.63 -24.55
C LEU A 413 28.58 28.07 -23.14
N GLU A 414 27.96 28.89 -22.30
CA GLU A 414 27.52 28.54 -20.95
C GLU A 414 26.00 28.62 -20.85
N HIS A 415 25.41 27.65 -20.18
CA HIS A 415 24.00 27.57 -19.86
C HIS A 415 23.77 27.76 -18.36
N PHE A 416 23.20 28.90 -17.99
CA PHE A 416 23.02 29.26 -16.58
C PHE A 416 21.63 28.88 -16.04
N GLY A 417 21.63 28.04 -15.01
CA GLY A 417 20.51 27.61 -14.17
C GLY A 417 19.78 28.70 -13.35
N ILE A 418 19.45 29.85 -13.94
CA ILE A 418 18.80 30.98 -13.24
C ILE A 418 17.50 31.41 -13.91
N ASP A 419 16.56 31.88 -13.08
CA ASP A 419 15.31 32.49 -13.54
C ASP A 419 15.53 33.92 -14.08
N LYS A 420 14.46 34.56 -14.57
CA LYS A 420 14.50 35.93 -15.12
C LYS A 420 14.89 37.00 -14.09
N HIS A 421 14.79 36.71 -12.80
CA HIS A 421 15.18 37.57 -11.69
C HIS A 421 16.58 37.23 -11.14
N GLY A 422 17.29 36.28 -11.76
CA GLY A 422 18.61 35.82 -11.34
C GLY A 422 18.60 34.93 -10.11
N ASN A 423 17.46 34.35 -9.74
CA ASN A 423 17.37 33.36 -8.67
C ASN A 423 17.80 31.98 -9.19
N THR A 424 18.47 31.24 -8.32
CA THR A 424 18.74 29.82 -8.50
C THR A 424 17.61 28.98 -7.92
N ARG A 425 17.66 27.68 -8.21
CA ARG A 425 16.92 26.64 -7.49
C ARG A 425 17.04 26.81 -5.95
N PRO A 426 15.98 26.59 -5.14
CA PRO A 426 15.97 26.95 -3.72
C PRO A 426 17.05 26.32 -2.83
N ASP A 427 17.51 25.10 -3.15
CA ASP A 427 18.59 24.40 -2.43
C ASP A 427 20.00 24.76 -2.92
N ILE A 428 20.12 25.62 -3.93
CA ILE A 428 21.40 26.15 -4.42
C ILE A 428 21.62 27.53 -3.80
N ASP A 429 22.80 27.74 -3.21
CA ASP A 429 23.20 29.05 -2.71
C ASP A 429 23.30 30.07 -3.86
N LYS A 430 22.31 30.96 -3.91
CA LYS A 430 22.20 32.01 -4.93
C LYS A 430 23.42 32.91 -4.99
N ILE A 431 24.03 33.24 -3.85
CA ILE A 431 25.16 34.18 -3.80
C ILE A 431 26.40 33.49 -4.37
N ALA A 432 26.72 32.30 -3.87
CA ALA A 432 27.86 31.52 -4.34
C ALA A 432 27.74 31.18 -5.84
N TYR A 433 26.55 30.83 -6.31
CA TYR A 433 26.30 30.55 -7.72
C TYR A 433 26.53 31.78 -8.61
N ASN A 434 25.99 32.94 -8.23
CA ASN A 434 26.17 34.17 -9.01
C ASN A 434 27.62 34.65 -9.01
N LEU A 435 28.37 34.46 -7.92
CA LEU A 435 29.81 34.73 -7.88
C LEU A 435 30.59 33.83 -8.86
N SER A 436 30.27 32.53 -8.90
CA SER A 436 30.89 31.59 -9.84
C SER A 436 30.57 31.97 -11.30
N ARG A 437 29.32 32.35 -11.60
CA ARG A 437 28.92 32.87 -12.91
C ARG A 437 29.72 34.12 -13.31
N GLU A 438 29.82 35.11 -12.42
CA GLU A 438 30.58 36.33 -12.72
C GLU A 438 32.07 36.02 -12.93
N TRP A 439 32.64 35.11 -12.13
CA TRP A 439 34.01 34.64 -12.33
C TRP A 439 34.22 34.04 -13.73
N LYS A 440 33.29 33.21 -14.21
CA LYS A 440 33.34 32.67 -15.59
C LYS A 440 33.33 33.79 -16.62
N ILE A 441 32.41 34.75 -16.51
CA ILE A 441 32.30 35.89 -17.44
C ILE A 441 33.60 36.72 -17.45
N GLN A 442 34.14 37.03 -16.27
CA GLN A 442 35.38 37.81 -16.15
C GLN A 442 36.61 37.05 -16.66
N THR A 443 36.63 35.72 -16.50
CA THR A 443 37.68 34.85 -17.06
C THR A 443 37.74 34.99 -18.59
N HIS A 444 36.59 34.91 -19.26
CA HIS A 444 36.52 35.07 -20.71
C HIS A 444 36.92 36.49 -21.15
N LYS A 445 36.49 37.53 -20.42
CA LYS A 445 36.93 38.92 -20.67
C LYS A 445 38.45 39.09 -20.50
N HIS A 446 39.02 38.53 -19.44
CA HIS A 446 40.45 38.65 -19.14
C HIS A 446 41.33 37.98 -20.20
N HIS A 447 40.88 36.84 -20.72
CA HIS A 447 41.58 36.08 -21.75
C HIS A 447 41.13 36.40 -23.18
N ASN A 448 40.27 37.41 -23.36
CA ASN A 448 39.76 37.85 -24.65
C ASN A 448 39.11 36.74 -25.50
N THR A 449 38.42 35.81 -24.85
CA THR A 449 37.69 34.70 -25.48
C THR A 449 36.20 35.02 -25.60
N CYS A 450 35.54 34.49 -26.64
CA CYS A 450 34.10 34.71 -26.84
C CYS A 450 33.28 33.78 -25.94
N LEU A 451 32.37 34.38 -25.15
CA LEU A 451 31.41 33.66 -24.32
C LEU A 451 29.97 33.98 -24.72
N LEU A 452 29.28 32.99 -25.27
CA LEU A 452 27.84 32.97 -25.47
C LEU A 452 27.15 32.50 -24.18
N GLN A 453 25.96 33.05 -23.89
CA GLN A 453 25.25 32.77 -22.64
C GLN A 453 23.78 32.47 -22.91
N THR A 454 23.32 31.32 -22.43
CA THR A 454 21.91 30.95 -22.39
C THR A 454 21.46 30.77 -20.94
N PHE A 455 20.15 30.79 -20.69
CA PHE A 455 19.60 30.80 -19.33
C PHE A 455 18.36 29.92 -19.22
N SER A 456 18.14 29.32 -18.05
CA SER A 456 16.99 28.44 -17.82
C SER A 456 15.63 29.12 -18.01
N TRP A 457 15.49 30.40 -17.66
CA TRP A 457 14.24 31.13 -17.94
C TRP A 457 13.87 31.20 -19.43
N GLN A 458 14.85 31.07 -20.32
CA GLN A 458 14.59 31.01 -21.78
C GLN A 458 14.00 29.66 -22.15
N ALA A 459 14.46 28.58 -21.50
CA ALA A 459 13.88 27.25 -21.67
C ALA A 459 12.46 27.19 -21.09
N ASP A 460 12.22 27.81 -19.94
CA ASP A 460 10.89 27.86 -19.30
C ASP A 460 9.83 28.56 -20.18
N LEU A 461 10.27 29.47 -21.07
CA LEU A 461 9.43 30.14 -22.06
C LEU A 461 9.32 29.40 -23.40
N GLY A 462 10.07 28.30 -23.58
CA GLY A 462 10.18 27.60 -24.86
C GLY A 462 11.00 28.35 -25.92
N GLU A 463 11.85 29.30 -25.50
CA GLU A 463 12.62 30.19 -26.38
C GLU A 463 14.11 29.84 -26.44
N LEU A 464 14.55 28.76 -25.79
CA LEU A 464 15.97 28.40 -25.67
C LEU A 464 16.66 28.23 -27.04
N GLU A 465 16.05 27.44 -27.94
CA GLU A 465 16.58 27.18 -29.29
C GLU A 465 16.65 28.46 -30.12
N LEU A 466 15.58 29.26 -30.12
CA LEU A 466 15.52 30.55 -30.81
C LEU A 466 16.61 31.51 -30.31
N ARG A 467 16.85 31.53 -29.00
CA ARG A 467 17.88 32.38 -28.42
C ARG A 467 19.29 31.89 -28.76
N LEU A 468 19.51 30.57 -28.72
CA LEU A 468 20.76 29.96 -29.11
C LEU A 468 21.08 30.32 -30.56
N GLU A 469 20.13 30.13 -31.48
CA GLU A 469 20.28 30.47 -32.89
C GLU A 469 20.69 31.94 -33.10
N ALA A 470 20.00 32.87 -32.41
CA ALA A 470 20.30 34.29 -32.50
C ALA A 470 21.73 34.61 -32.03
N LEU A 471 22.22 33.99 -30.95
CA LEU A 471 23.58 34.17 -30.46
C LEU A 471 24.63 33.63 -31.44
N LEU A 472 24.35 32.49 -32.07
CA LEU A 472 25.22 31.90 -33.07
C LEU A 472 25.28 32.77 -34.33
N CYS A 473 24.15 33.31 -34.78
CA CYS A 473 24.07 34.21 -35.92
C CYS A 473 24.81 35.54 -35.64
N GLU A 474 24.60 36.14 -34.48
CA GLU A 474 25.30 37.36 -34.06
C GLU A 474 26.82 37.14 -34.05
N ARG A 475 27.28 35.98 -33.56
CA ARG A 475 28.71 35.64 -33.59
C ARG A 475 29.24 35.45 -35.01
N CYS A 476 28.45 34.83 -35.90
CA CYS A 476 28.81 34.70 -37.32
C CYS A 476 29.05 36.08 -37.95
N GLU A 477 28.15 37.04 -37.71
CA GLU A 477 28.28 38.41 -38.20
C GLU A 477 29.55 39.10 -37.67
N GLN A 478 29.84 38.95 -36.37
CA GLN A 478 31.02 39.54 -35.74
C GLN A 478 32.35 39.06 -36.33
N ILE A 479 32.42 37.79 -36.77
CA ILE A 479 33.65 37.20 -37.33
C ILE A 479 33.64 37.14 -38.86
N GLY A 480 32.57 37.61 -39.52
CA GLY A 480 32.42 37.56 -40.98
C GLY A 480 32.21 36.16 -41.54
N LEU A 481 31.68 35.22 -40.76
CA LEU A 481 31.32 33.88 -41.22
C LEU A 481 29.92 33.89 -41.83
N ALA A 482 29.75 33.32 -43.03
CA ALA A 482 28.43 33.21 -43.62
C ALA A 482 27.61 32.15 -42.88
N GLN A 483 26.34 32.43 -42.58
CA GLN A 483 25.50 31.52 -41.77
C GLN A 483 25.37 30.11 -42.39
N ASN A 484 25.33 30.00 -43.73
CA ASN A 484 25.30 28.72 -44.44
C ASN A 484 26.60 27.89 -44.31
N GLN A 485 27.68 28.48 -43.78
CA GLN A 485 28.91 27.76 -43.43
C GLN A 485 28.84 27.16 -42.02
N LEU A 486 28.02 27.73 -41.14
CA LEU A 486 27.75 27.22 -39.80
C LEU A 486 26.63 26.17 -39.82
N PHE A 487 25.46 26.55 -40.33
CA PHE A 487 24.27 25.69 -40.36
C PHE A 487 24.34 24.73 -41.54
N LYS A 488 24.55 23.45 -41.23
CA LYS A 488 24.59 22.34 -42.19
C LYS A 488 23.65 21.23 -41.70
N PRO A 489 22.33 21.44 -41.75
CA PRO A 489 21.37 20.52 -41.15
C PRO A 489 21.61 19.08 -41.57
N ILE A 490 21.65 18.20 -40.59
CA ILE A 490 21.82 16.75 -40.79
C ILE A 490 20.47 16.20 -41.21
N SER A 491 20.46 15.36 -42.25
CA SER A 491 19.21 14.70 -42.66
C SER A 491 18.74 13.74 -41.55
N PRO A 492 17.42 13.51 -41.38
CA PRO A 492 16.93 12.52 -40.43
C PRO A 492 17.58 11.14 -40.60
N GLU A 493 17.84 10.73 -41.85
CA GLU A 493 18.52 9.48 -42.17
C GLU A 493 19.94 9.42 -41.58
N GLU A 494 20.70 10.51 -41.66
CA GLU A 494 22.04 10.62 -41.08
C GLU A 494 22.03 10.69 -39.55
N VAL A 495 20.95 11.20 -38.93
CA VAL A 495 20.77 11.18 -37.47
C VAL A 495 20.61 9.75 -36.95
N PHE A 496 19.93 8.87 -37.71
CA PHE A 496 19.71 7.46 -37.33
C PHE A 496 20.80 6.50 -37.77
N ALA A 497 21.70 6.91 -38.65
CA ALA A 497 22.79 6.07 -39.17
C ALA A 497 24.05 6.03 -38.27
N GLN A 498 24.13 6.90 -37.26
CA GLN A 498 25.23 6.97 -36.28
C GLN A 498 24.82 6.33 -34.95
#